data_AF-A0A1I4SQQ6-F1
#
_entry.id   AF-A0A1I4SQQ6-F1
#
_cell.length_a   1.000
_cell.length_b   1.000
_cell.length_c   1.000
_cell.angle_alpha   90.00
_cell.angle_beta   90.00
_cell.angle_gamma   90.00
#
_symmetry.space_group_name_H-M   'P 1'
#
loop_
_entity.id
_entity.type
_entity.pdbx_description
1 polymer ?
#
loop_
_entity_poly.entity_id
_entity_poly.type
_entity_poly.pdbx_seq_one_letter_code
_entity_poly.pdbx_strand_id
1 'polypeptide(L)' 'MHLWISGFLAEDNEDDSLKYSLTVLPEFEQMVMDILGWKNLAAECDGELELTREQVRKISLALNEKLPMELDMFIGVRA' A
#
# COMPACT_ATOMS: atom_id res chain seq x y z
N MET A 1 14.02 5.78 -0.89
CA MET A 1 12.98 5.31 0.05
C MET A 1 11.69 6.02 -0.29
N HIS A 2 10.78 5.30 -0.92
CA HIS A 2 9.44 5.77 -1.26
C HIS A 2 8.42 4.73 -0.84
N LEU A 3 7.19 5.16 -0.57
CA LEU A 3 6.08 4.24 -0.35
C LEU A 3 5.62 3.62 -1.66
N TRP A 4 5.44 2.30 -1.65
CA TRP A 4 4.99 1.54 -2.79
C TRP A 4 3.86 0.62 -2.37
N ILE A 5 2.76 0.68 -3.10
CA ILE A 5 1.57 -0.14 -2.90
C ILE A 5 1.55 -1.20 -3.98
N SER A 6 1.33 -2.45 -3.60
CA SER A 6 1.19 -3.60 -4.47
C SER A 6 -0.17 -4.24 -4.26
N GLY A 7 -0.68 -4.91 -5.29
CA GLY A 7 -1.94 -5.63 -5.24
C GLY A 7 -1.83 -6.97 -5.93
N PHE A 8 -2.27 -8.01 -5.24
CA PHE A 8 -2.22 -9.40 -5.68
C PHE A 8 -3.63 -9.99 -5.67
N LEU A 9 -3.83 -11.07 -6.42
CA LEU A 9 -5.06 -11.84 -6.30
C LEU A 9 -5.10 -12.52 -4.94
N ALA A 10 -6.31 -12.70 -4.39
CA ALA A 10 -6.47 -13.37 -3.12
C ALA A 10 -5.92 -14.80 -3.16
N GLU A 11 -5.46 -15.30 -2.00
CA GLU A 11 -4.74 -16.58 -1.81
C GLU A 11 -5.41 -17.83 -2.44
N ASP A 12 -6.68 -17.77 -2.80
CA ASP A 12 -7.38 -18.85 -3.53
C ASP A 12 -6.91 -18.98 -5.00
N ASN A 13 -6.06 -18.07 -5.47
CA ASN A 13 -5.46 -18.09 -6.80
C ASN A 13 -3.98 -18.50 -6.73
N GLU A 14 -3.57 -19.49 -7.53
CA GLU A 14 -2.15 -19.93 -7.65
C GLU A 14 -1.23 -18.86 -8.30
N ASP A 15 -1.71 -17.63 -8.46
CA ASP A 15 -1.05 -16.58 -9.21
C ASP A 15 -0.58 -15.45 -8.28
N ASP A 16 0.64 -15.62 -7.78
CA ASP A 16 1.40 -14.61 -7.02
C ASP A 16 1.91 -13.45 -7.89
N SER A 17 1.46 -13.33 -9.13
CA SER A 17 1.86 -12.21 -10.00
C SER A 17 1.26 -10.90 -9.50
N LEU A 18 2.12 -9.88 -9.42
CA LEU A 18 1.73 -8.50 -9.19
C LEU A 18 0.67 -8.06 -10.21
N LYS A 19 -0.55 -7.74 -9.74
CA LYS A 19 -1.66 -7.27 -10.59
C LYS A 19 -1.79 -5.77 -10.60
N TYR A 20 -1.43 -5.14 -9.49
CA TYR A 20 -1.50 -3.71 -9.33
C TYR A 20 -0.25 -3.21 -8.63
N SER A 21 0.21 -2.03 -9.03
CA SER A 21 1.31 -1.36 -8.36
C SER A 21 1.18 0.15 -8.49
N LEU A 22 1.37 0.84 -7.38
CA LEU A 22 1.31 2.29 -7.30
C LEU A 22 2.47 2.82 -6.47
N THR A 23 3.26 3.71 -7.05
CA THR A 23 4.27 4.47 -6.31
C THR A 23 3.61 5.70 -5.71
N VAL A 24 3.64 5.81 -4.39
CA VAL A 24 3.09 6.96 -3.68
C VAL A 24 4.05 8.13 -3.85
N LEU A 25 3.52 9.29 -4.26
CA LEU A 25 4.32 10.50 -4.40
C LEU A 25 4.69 11.06 -3.02
N PRO A 26 5.86 11.71 -2.87
CA PRO A 26 6.33 12.27 -1.59
C PRO A 26 5.34 13.20 -0.90
N GLU A 27 4.50 13.91 -1.68
CA GLU A 27 3.47 14.82 -1.16
C GLU A 27 2.36 14.09 -0.36
N PHE A 28 2.10 12.82 -0.68
CA PHE A 28 1.10 12.01 0.00
C PHE A 28 1.69 11.05 1.03
N GLU A 29 3.01 10.83 1.02
CA GLU A 29 3.65 9.85 1.91
C GLU A 29 3.31 10.11 3.38
N GLN A 30 3.35 11.38 3.80
CA GLN A 30 3.02 11.74 5.17
C GLN A 30 1.57 11.41 5.55
N MET A 31 0.64 11.57 4.61
CA MET A 31 -0.78 11.28 4.83
C MET A 31 -1.03 9.77 4.89
N VAL A 32 -0.37 9.00 4.02
CA VAL A 32 -0.45 7.53 4.03
C VAL A 32 0.17 6.97 5.32
N MET A 33 1.31 7.49 5.76
CA MET A 33 1.92 7.10 7.03
C MET A 33 1.00 7.38 8.21
N ASP A 34 0.31 8.53 8.24
CA ASP A 34 -0.64 8.86 9.32
C ASP A 34 -1.82 7.88 9.38
N ILE A 35 -2.36 7.48 8.21
CA ILE A 35 -3.42 6.46 8.10
C ILE A 35 -2.97 5.10 8.66
N LEU A 36 -1.71 4.75 8.43
CA LEU A 36 -1.11 3.48 8.89
C LEU A 36 -0.61 3.55 10.33
N GLY A 37 -0.56 4.75 10.92
CA GLY A 37 0.05 4.97 12.24
C GLY A 37 1.59 4.81 12.24
N TRP A 38 2.21 4.91 11.07
CA TRP A 38 3.66 4.76 10.91
C TRP A 38 4.40 5.99 11.40
N LYS A 39 5.43 5.78 12.24
CA LYS A 39 6.27 6.87 12.76
C LYS A 39 7.43 7.20 11.83
N ASN A 40 7.98 6.22 11.13
CA ASN A 40 9.12 6.41 10.23
C ASN A 40 9.19 5.30 9.18
N LEU A 41 9.42 5.68 7.92
CA LEU A 41 9.65 4.75 6.80
C LEU A 41 10.80 3.78 7.07
N ALA A 42 11.85 4.22 7.77
CA ALA A 42 13.00 3.37 8.07
C ALA A 42 12.69 2.24 9.07
N ALA A 43 11.68 2.40 9.92
CA ALA A 43 11.25 1.36 10.85
C ALA A 43 10.37 0.30 10.16
N GLU A 44 9.65 0.72 9.11
CA GLU A 44 8.68 -0.10 8.38
C GLU A 44 9.23 -0.56 7.02
N CYS A 45 10.56 -0.49 6.84
CA CYS A 45 11.24 -0.94 5.62
C CYS A 45 11.49 -2.46 5.58
N ASP A 46 11.20 -3.16 6.68
CA ASP A 46 11.40 -4.60 6.82
C ASP A 46 10.13 -5.34 6.33
N GLY A 47 9.90 -5.28 5.01
CA GLY A 47 8.83 -6.01 4.34
C GLY A 47 7.66 -5.17 3.81
N GLU A 48 6.56 -5.86 3.52
CA GLU A 48 5.30 -5.27 3.08
C GLU A 48 4.22 -5.54 4.14
N LEU A 49 3.43 -4.53 4.46
CA LEU A 49 2.29 -4.61 5.35
C LEU A 49 1.02 -4.84 4.53
N GLU A 50 0.26 -5.87 4.88
CA GLU A 50 -1.07 -6.09 4.31
C GLU A 50 -2.04 -4.98 4.76
N LEU A 51 -2.73 -4.39 3.78
CA LEU A 51 -3.71 -3.34 3.99
C LEU A 51 -5.11 -3.92 4.15
N THR A 52 -5.76 -3.59 5.25
CA THR A 52 -7.19 -3.85 5.42
C THR A 52 -8.01 -3.01 4.43
N ARG A 53 -9.21 -3.48 4.05
CA ARG A 53 -10.12 -2.75 3.16
C ARG A 53 -10.41 -1.31 3.61
N GLU A 54 -10.46 -1.07 4.92
CA GLU A 54 -10.63 0.28 5.46
C GLU A 54 -9.40 1.17 5.21
N GLN A 55 -8.19 0.63 5.38
CA GLN A 55 -6.95 1.35 5.05
C GLN A 55 -6.85 1.62 3.55
N VAL A 56 -7.13 0.63 2.69
CA VAL A 56 -7.17 0.81 1.23
C VAL A 56 -8.12 1.95 0.86
N ARG A 57 -9.30 2.00 1.45
CA ARG A 57 -10.26 3.09 1.19
C ARG A 57 -9.75 4.45 1.64
N LYS A 58 -9.13 4.55 2.82
CA LYS A 58 -8.55 5.81 3.33
C LYS A 58 -7.39 6.28 2.46
N ILE A 59 -6.50 5.37 2.08
CA ILE A 59 -5.35 5.66 1.22
C ILE A 59 -5.84 6.06 -0.17
N SER A 60 -6.85 5.38 -0.73
CA SER A 60 -7.47 5.74 -2.00
C SER A 60 -7.99 7.18 -1.99
N LEU A 61 -8.63 7.61 -0.90
CA LEU A 61 -9.07 8.99 -0.74
C LEU A 61 -7.90 9.96 -0.56
N ALA A 62 -6.86 9.58 0.20
CA ALA A 62 -5.68 10.40 0.43
C ALA A 62 -4.88 10.65 -0.85
N LEU A 63 -4.71 9.61 -1.67
CA LEU A 63 -4.02 9.65 -2.95
C LEU A 63 -4.90 10.21 -4.08
N ASN A 64 -6.19 10.41 -3.82
CA ASN A 64 -7.20 10.73 -4.83
C ASN A 64 -7.15 9.75 -6.03
N GLU A 65 -6.81 8.49 -5.75
CA GLU A 65 -6.61 7.39 -6.71
C GLU A 65 -7.57 6.25 -6.37
N LYS A 66 -8.10 5.55 -7.38
CA LYS A 66 -9.00 4.41 -7.14
C LYS A 66 -8.18 3.13 -6.95
N LEU A 67 -7.91 2.79 -5.70
CA LEU A 67 -7.27 1.51 -5.37
C LEU A 67 -8.26 0.35 -5.55
N PRO A 68 -7.84 -0.76 -6.17
CA PRO A 68 -8.67 -1.94 -6.32
C PRO A 68 -8.91 -2.59 -4.95
N MET A 69 -10.19 -2.69 -4.55
CA MET A 69 -10.60 -3.29 -3.26
C MET A 69 -10.87 -4.80 -3.36
N GLU A 70 -10.81 -5.33 -4.58
CA GLU A 70 -10.99 -6.75 -4.91
C GLU A 70 -9.67 -7.55 -4.84
N LEU A 71 -8.55 -6.84 -4.78
CA LEU A 71 -7.22 -7.41 -4.61
C LEU A 71 -6.80 -7.34 -3.14
N ASP A 72 -5.94 -8.26 -2.74
CA ASP A 72 -5.21 -8.13 -1.48
C ASP A 72 -4.08 -7.13 -1.71
N MET A 73 -4.18 -6.02 -0.99
CA MET A 73 -3.35 -4.85 -1.16
C MET A 73 -2.29 -4.84 -0.08
N PHE A 74 -1.05 -4.55 -0.46
CA PHE A 74 0.07 -4.44 0.46
C PHE A 74 0.77 -3.10 0.26
N ILE A 75 1.44 -2.62 1.30
CA ILE A 75 2.27 -1.42 1.24
C ILE A 75 3.63 -1.69 1.85
N GLY A 76 4.68 -1.26 1.17
CA GLY A 76 6.04 -1.35 1.67
C GLY A 76 6.84 -0.09 1.37
N VAL A 77 8.04 -0.03 1.93
CA VAL A 77 9.02 1.01 1.63
C VAL A 77 10.08 0.44 0.69
N ARG A 78 10.32 1.12 -0.44
CA ARG A 78 11.35 0.73 -1.42
C ARG A 78 12.45 1.78 -1.52
N ALA A 79 13.71 1.37 -1.54
CA ALA A 79 14.87 2.26 -1.61
C ALA A 79 14.99 2.96 -2.96
#